data_AF-A0A0L0LJQ0-F1
#
_entry.id   AF-A0A0L0LJQ0-F1
#
_cell.length_a   1.000
_cell.length_b   1.000
_cell.length_c   1.000
_cell.angle_alpha   90.00
_cell.angle_beta   90.00
_cell.angle_gamma   90.00
#
_symmetry.space_group_name_H-M   'P 1'
#
loop_
_entity.id
_entity.type
_entity.pdbx_description
1 polymer ?
#
loop_
_entity_poly.entity_id
_entity_poly.type
_entity_poly.pdbx_seq_one_letter_code
_entity_poly.pdbx_strand_id
1 'polypeptide(L)'
;MKSLADLLLNHKVPGVRDAQIRHAIAEELSTLLNITIEPKQVKYKDADLVLAVPPVVKSVIKLRTEEIIEILKRRDIRVTTIK
;
A
#
# COMPACT_ATOMS: atom_id res chain seq x y z
N MET A 1 -19.68 -16.96 24.79
CA MET A 1 -19.80 -15.90 23.77
C MET A 1 -18.56 -15.98 22.89
N LYS A 2 -18.67 -16.31 21.60
CA LYS A 2 -17.50 -16.37 20.71
C LYS A 2 -17.08 -14.94 20.36
N SER A 3 -15.83 -14.61 20.64
CA SER A 3 -15.26 -13.27 20.44
C SER A 3 -15.18 -12.95 18.94
N LEU A 4 -15.41 -11.69 18.56
CA LEU A 4 -15.21 -11.19 17.20
C LEU A 4 -13.79 -11.50 16.69
N ALA A 5 -12.81 -11.56 17.59
CA ALA A 5 -11.42 -11.93 17.29
C ALA A 5 -11.27 -13.39 16.82
N ASP A 6 -12.07 -14.32 17.36
CA ASP A 6 -12.04 -15.74 16.98
C ASP A 6 -12.66 -15.98 15.59
N LEU A 7 -13.59 -15.13 15.17
CA LEU A 7 -14.17 -15.15 13.82
C LEU A 7 -13.18 -14.60 12.77
N LEU A 8 -12.37 -13.61 13.14
CA LEU A 8 -11.34 -13.03 12.27
C LEU A 8 -10.11 -13.94 12.10
N LEU A 9 -9.79 -14.78 13.09
CA LEU A 9 -8.70 -15.74 13.02
C LEU A 9 -9.00 -16.94 12.08
N ASN A 10 -10.27 -17.35 11.98
CA ASN A 10 -10.66 -18.56 11.22
C ASN A 10 -11.00 -18.30 9.76
N HIS A 11 -11.44 -17.09 9.40
CA HIS A 11 -11.56 -16.70 8.01
C HIS A 11 -10.38 -15.79 7.67
N LYS A 12 -9.47 -16.27 6.81
CA LYS A 12 -8.64 -15.39 5.99
C LYS A 12 -9.59 -14.55 5.12
N VAL A 13 -10.19 -13.51 5.69
CA VAL A 13 -11.09 -12.61 4.99
C VAL A 13 -10.22 -11.95 3.92
N PRO A 14 -10.47 -12.20 2.63
CA PRO A 14 -9.58 -11.76 1.54
C PRO A 14 -9.26 -10.26 1.64
N GLY A 15 -10.24 -9.46 2.08
CA GLY A 15 -10.09 -8.01 2.23
C GLY A 15 -9.16 -7.53 3.34
N VAL A 16 -8.84 -8.34 4.36
CA VAL A 16 -7.96 -7.93 5.47
C VAL A 16 -6.51 -7.88 5.02
N ARG A 17 -6.05 -8.85 4.23
CA ARG A 17 -4.71 -8.85 3.64
C ARG A 17 -4.51 -7.66 2.70
N ASP A 18 -5.49 -7.41 1.85
CA ASP A 18 -5.44 -6.27 0.92
C ASP A 18 -5.48 -4.92 1.65
N ALA A 19 -6.22 -4.83 2.75
CA ALA A 19 -6.22 -3.65 3.61
C ALA A 19 -4.86 -3.43 4.29
N GLN A 20 -4.24 -4.50 4.80
CA GLN A 20 -2.90 -4.44 5.42
C GLN A 20 -1.82 -4.02 4.41
N ILE A 21 -1.85 -4.58 3.20
CA ILE A 21 -0.90 -4.21 2.13
C ILE A 21 -1.08 -2.73 1.76
N ARG A 22 -2.32 -2.26 1.57
CA ARG A 22 -2.60 -0.84 1.29
C ARG A 22 -2.13 0.07 2.41
N HIS A 23 -2.34 -0.33 3.67
CA HIS A 23 -1.86 0.42 4.82
C HIS A 23 -0.33 0.51 4.85
N ALA A 24 0.37 -0.60 4.67
CA ALA A 24 1.82 -0.64 4.66
C ALA A 24 2.41 0.24 3.53
N ILE A 25 1.83 0.18 2.33
CA ILE A 25 2.26 1.01 1.20
C ILE A 25 2.00 2.49 1.50
N ALA A 26 0.82 2.83 2.02
CA ALA A 26 0.47 4.20 2.35
C ALA A 26 1.41 4.81 3.40
N GLU A 27 1.75 4.03 4.44
CA GLU A 27 2.68 4.43 5.50
C GLU A 27 4.08 4.69 4.92
N GLU A 28 4.65 3.75 4.16
CA GLU A 28 5.98 3.88 3.56
C GLU A 28 6.08 5.07 2.61
N LEU A 29 5.07 5.24 1.74
CA LEU A 29 5.03 6.40 0.85
C LEU A 29 4.89 7.70 1.63
N SER A 30 4.15 7.69 2.74
CA SER A 30 3.99 8.88 3.57
C SER A 30 5.29 9.28 4.25
N THR A 31 6.03 8.29 4.76
CA THR A 31 7.36 8.51 5.36
C THR A 31 8.38 8.97 4.33
N LEU A 32 8.43 8.32 3.16
CA LEU A 32 9.40 8.64 2.11
C LEU A 32 9.19 10.04 1.52
N LEU A 33 7.94 10.40 1.28
CA LEU A 33 7.58 11.66 0.61
C LEU A 33 7.31 12.79 1.61
N ASN A 34 7.25 12.48 2.91
CA ASN A 34 6.86 13.38 3.98
C ASN A 34 5.49 14.05 3.71
N ILE A 35 4.55 13.26 3.15
CA ILE A 35 3.19 13.70 2.76
C ILE A 35 2.21 12.64 3.26
N THR A 36 1.10 13.04 3.85
CA THR A 36 0.07 12.08 4.28
C THR A 36 -0.61 11.44 3.06
N ILE A 37 -0.38 10.14 2.88
CA ILE A 37 -1.08 9.29 1.91
C ILE A 37 -1.98 8.36 2.69
N GLU A 38 -3.28 8.42 2.41
CA GLU A 38 -4.23 7.53 3.05
C GLU A 38 -4.33 6.17 2.33
N PRO A 39 -4.55 5.05 3.05
CA PRO A 39 -4.72 3.73 2.45
C PRO A 39 -5.85 3.67 1.41
N LYS A 40 -6.89 4.51 1.56
CA LYS A 40 -8.00 4.62 0.60
C LYS A 40 -7.56 5.17 -0.77
N GLN A 41 -6.44 5.90 -0.81
CA GLN A 41 -5.85 6.45 -2.01
C GLN A 41 -4.91 5.45 -2.70
N VAL A 42 -4.61 4.34 -2.04
CA VAL A 42 -3.76 3.28 -2.56
C VAL A 42 -4.62 2.15 -3.11
N LYS A 43 -4.44 1.83 -4.38
CA LYS A 43 -4.98 0.61 -4.98
C LYS A 43 -3.81 -0.27 -5.38
N TYR A 44 -3.81 -1.49 -4.84
CA TYR A 44 -2.81 -2.49 -5.15
C TYR A 44 -3.50 -3.75 -5.63
N LYS A 45 -3.18 -4.20 -6.84
CA LYS A 45 -3.76 -5.41 -7.44
C LYS A 45 -2.77 -6.00 -8.44
N ASP A 46 -2.51 -7.31 -8.37
CA ASP A 46 -1.66 -8.02 -9.33
C ASP A 46 -0.27 -7.39 -9.54
N ALA A 47 0.35 -6.90 -8.45
CA ALA A 47 1.62 -6.14 -8.46
C ALA A 47 1.59 -4.76 -9.16
N ASP A 48 0.42 -4.31 -9.61
CA ASP A 48 0.19 -2.93 -10.05
C ASP A 48 -0.22 -2.06 -8.85
N LEU A 49 0.51 -0.96 -8.68
CA LEU A 49 0.24 0.07 -7.68
C LEU A 49 -0.36 1.31 -8.38
N VAL A 50 -1.58 1.68 -8.01
CA VAL A 50 -2.26 2.87 -8.50
C VAL A 50 -2.51 3.83 -7.35
N LEU A 51 -2.05 5.07 -7.49
CA LEU A 51 -2.14 6.09 -6.45
C LEU A 51 -3.11 7.20 -6.87
N ALA A 52 -4.20 7.35 -6.11
CA ALA A 52 -5.17 8.43 -6.23
C ALA A 52 -4.71 9.66 -5.44
N VAL A 53 -3.56 10.21 -5.83
CA VAL A 53 -2.90 11.36 -5.20
C VAL A 53 -2.85 12.56 -6.16
N PRO A 54 -2.68 13.79 -5.65
CA PRO A 54 -2.56 14.98 -6.48
C PRO A 54 -1.42 14.88 -7.52
N PRO A 55 -1.52 15.57 -8.67
CA PRO A 55 -0.50 15.52 -9.73
C PRO A 55 0.91 15.91 -9.28
N VAL A 56 1.01 16.82 -8.30
CA VAL A 56 2.29 17.22 -7.69
C VAL A 56 2.94 16.01 -7.02
N VAL A 57 2.19 15.24 -6.24
CA VAL A 57 2.66 14.04 -5.55
C VAL A 57 2.98 12.93 -6.57
N LYS A 58 2.15 12.76 -7.60
CA LYS A 58 2.43 11.80 -8.70
C LYS A 58 3.78 12.08 -9.37
N SER A 59 4.13 13.35 -9.56
CA SER A 59 5.41 13.73 -10.16
C SER A 59 6.58 13.34 -9.28
N VAL A 60 6.48 13.54 -7.96
CA VAL A 60 7.51 13.13 -7.00
C VAL A 60 7.65 11.60 -6.95
N ILE A 61 6.52 10.88 -6.93
CA ILE A 61 6.51 9.41 -6.99
C ILE A 61 7.21 8.91 -8.26
N LYS A 62 6.94 9.55 -9.41
CA LYS A 62 7.58 9.20 -10.68
C LYS A 62 9.09 9.42 -10.65
N LEU A 63 9.56 10.48 -10.00
CA LEU A 63 10.99 10.77 -9.83
C LEU A 63 11.70 9.80 -8.87
N ARG A 64 10.96 9.22 -7.92
CA ARG A 64 11.50 8.30 -6.90
C ARG A 64 10.98 6.87 -7.05
N THR A 65 10.57 6.48 -8.25
CA THR A 65 9.94 5.17 -8.50
C THR A 65 10.86 4.01 -8.13
N GLU A 66 12.15 4.09 -8.46
CA GLU A 66 13.12 3.04 -8.12
C GLU A 66 13.28 2.88 -6.61
N GLU A 67 13.45 3.98 -5.88
CA GLU A 67 13.56 4.00 -4.41
C GLU A 67 12.31 3.43 -3.74
N ILE A 68 11.12 3.79 -4.23
CA ILE A 68 9.85 3.26 -3.75
C ILE A 68 9.78 1.74 -3.97
N ILE A 69 10.15 1.26 -5.16
CA ILE A 69 10.12 -0.17 -5.47
C ILE A 69 11.08 -0.95 -4.56
N GLU A 70 12.27 -0.42 -4.30
CA GLU A 70 13.23 -1.07 -3.40
C GLU A 70 12.70 -1.20 -1.97
N ILE A 71 12.12 -0.13 -1.43
CA ILE A 71 11.56 -0.13 -0.07
C ILE A 71 10.41 -1.13 0.04
N LEU A 72 9.49 -1.11 -0.94
CA LEU A 72 8.36 -2.04 -0.96
C LEU A 72 8.83 -3.49 -1.12
N LYS A 73 9.88 -3.74 -1.91
CA LYS A 73 10.48 -5.06 -2.05
C LYS A 73 11.10 -5.58 -0.74
N ARG A 74 11.71 -4.70 0.07
CA ARG A 74 12.23 -5.07 1.41
C ARG A 74 11.13 -5.52 2.37
N ARG A 75 9.88 -5.08 2.16
CA ARG A 75 8.69 -5.51 2.90
C ARG A 75 7.95 -6.69 2.28
N ASP A 76 8.56 -7.40 1.33
CA ASP A 76 7.93 -8.50 0.57
C ASP A 76 6.70 -8.04 -0.27
N ILE A 77 6.65 -6.76 -0.64
CA ILE A 77 5.62 -6.21 -1.51
C ILE A 77 6.21 -6.07 -2.92
N ARG A 78 5.72 -6.88 -3.86
CA ARG A 78 6.17 -6.85 -5.25
C ARG A 78 5.41 -5.79 -6.02
N VAL A 79 6.12 -4.78 -6.52
CA VAL A 79 5.54 -3.75 -7.39
C VAL A 79 6.23 -3.80 -8.74
N THR A 80 5.46 -4.00 -9.80
CA THR A 80 5.96 -4.04 -11.18
C THR A 80 5.72 -2.72 -11.89
N THR A 81 4.62 -2.02 -11.57
CA THR A 81 4.30 -0.73 -12.18
C THR A 81 3.60 0.19 -11.19
N ILE A 82 3.93 1.48 -11.23
CA ILE A 82 3.32 2.54 -10.42
C ILE A 82 2.62 3.53 -11.35
N LYS A 83 1.31 3.78 -11.16
CA LYS A 83 0.46 4.65 -11.99
C LYS A 83 -0.28 5.74 -11.19
#